data_AF-A0A087UUB1-F1
#
_entry.id   AF-A0A087UUB1-F1
#
_cell.length_a   1.000
_cell.length_b   1.000
_cell.length_c   1.000
_cell.angle_alpha   90.00
_cell.angle_beta   90.00
_cell.angle_gamma   90.00
#
_symmetry.space_group_name_H-M   'P 1'
#
loop_
_entity.id
_entity.type
_entity.pdbx_description
1 polymer ?
#
loop_
_entity_poly.entity_id
_entity_poly.type
_entity_poly.pdbx_seq_one_letter_code
_entity_poly.pdbx_strand_id
1 'polypeptide(L)'
;MFQIFCTQLILKMHRNVVPFFYAFYSMLCLVAIIGTQATTVFLSYIAIMFVAHMSGKKGLCYLLTLLALVLLHNPYFQDAKVSLTKGETQSFLFEVGLAWMMAKCLSFAVDRIEDGIHKHVAVMDVATTLSYCLYLPAVFTGPIFHYSQFLKEVSESERSWPGEILRNVLRVFYLLLWYFIYEILLHFVYSSAVQYFPETASNFDSWSLCGLGYALPMMFYLKYFIIYGMAGSIARLEGFNFPPAPKCIS
;
A
#
# COMPACT_ATOMS: atom_id res chain seq x y z
N MET A 1 6.97 11.38 9.59
CA MET A 1 8.13 12.03 10.24
C MET A 1 8.65 11.21 11.42
N PHE A 2 7.83 10.88 12.42
CA PHE A 2 8.27 10.07 13.58
C PHE A 2 8.87 8.71 13.19
N GLN A 3 8.20 7.95 12.30
CA GLN A 3 8.70 6.67 11.79
C GLN A 3 10.14 6.78 11.25
N ILE A 4 10.38 7.73 10.35
CA ILE A 4 11.68 7.94 9.70
C ILE A 4 12.78 8.20 10.74
N PHE A 5 12.53 9.08 11.72
CA PHE A 5 13.52 9.39 12.75
C PHE A 5 13.86 8.16 13.61
N CYS A 6 12.84 7.41 14.05
CA CYS A 6 13.03 6.18 14.80
C CYS A 6 13.76 5.12 13.98
N THR A 7 13.42 4.94 12.70
CA THR A 7 14.12 4.03 11.78
C THR A 7 15.61 4.37 11.71
N GLN A 8 15.94 5.64 11.48
CA GLN A 8 17.34 6.11 11.39
C GLN A 8 18.11 5.91 12.70
N LEU A 9 17.43 6.01 13.85
CA LEU A 9 18.03 5.73 15.16
C LEU A 9 18.24 4.22 15.38
N ILE A 10 17.27 3.38 15.02
CA ILE A 10 17.33 1.93 15.20
C ILE A 10 18.39 1.32 14.28
N LEU A 11 18.51 1.81 13.04
CA LEU A 11 19.58 1.42 12.12
C LEU A 11 20.98 1.68 12.70
N LYS A 12 21.14 2.68 13.58
CA LYS A 12 22.41 2.95 14.29
C LYS A 12 22.69 1.96 15.42
N MET A 13 21.66 1.42 16.06
CA MET A 13 21.79 0.54 17.22
C MET A 13 21.83 -0.94 16.81
N HIS A 14 20.72 -1.45 16.28
CA HIS A 14 20.55 -2.87 15.95
C HIS A 14 19.57 -3.04 14.78
N ARG A 15 20.12 -3.38 13.61
CA ARG A 15 19.37 -3.60 12.37
C ARG A 15 18.25 -4.65 12.49
N ASN A 16 18.49 -5.71 13.25
CA ASN A 16 17.53 -6.82 13.43
C ASN A 16 16.23 -6.39 14.13
N VAL A 17 16.22 -5.22 14.78
CA VAL A 17 15.03 -4.68 15.47
C VAL A 17 14.10 -3.92 14.50
N VAL A 18 14.60 -3.53 13.31
CA VAL A 18 13.84 -2.74 12.34
C VAL A 18 12.51 -3.41 11.93
N PRO A 19 12.47 -4.72 11.61
CA PRO A 19 11.21 -5.38 11.27
C PRO A 19 10.19 -5.39 12.42
N PHE A 20 10.64 -5.59 13.66
CA PHE A 20 9.77 -5.52 14.84
C PHE A 20 9.19 -4.12 15.02
N PHE A 21 10.03 -3.09 14.86
CA PHE A 21 9.58 -1.70 14.94
C PHE A 21 8.54 -1.38 13.85
N TYR A 22 8.80 -1.77 12.60
CA TYR A 22 7.85 -1.55 11.51
C TYR A 22 6.52 -2.28 11.73
N ALA A 23 6.56 -3.55 12.13
CA ALA A 23 5.35 -4.31 12.41
C ALA A 23 4.52 -3.65 13.53
N PHE A 24 5.16 -3.28 14.64
CA PHE A 24 4.50 -2.68 15.79
C PHE A 24 3.97 -1.27 15.49
N TYR A 25 4.81 -0.40 14.93
CA TYR A 25 4.43 0.97 14.60
C TYR A 25 3.31 1.02 13.56
N SER A 26 3.42 0.21 12.50
CA SER A 26 2.40 0.16 11.45
C SER A 26 1.08 -0.41 11.98
N MET A 27 1.12 -1.39 12.89
CA MET A 27 -0.09 -1.90 13.56
C MET A 27 -0.79 -0.80 14.36
N LEU A 28 -0.05 -0.01 15.15
CA LEU A 28 -0.63 1.12 15.89
C LEU A 28 -1.23 2.16 14.95
N CYS A 29 -0.54 2.50 13.87
CA CYS A 29 -1.05 3.43 12.86
C CYS A 29 -2.31 2.89 12.17
N LEU A 30 -2.37 1.60 11.84
CA LEU A 30 -3.55 0.97 11.25
C LEU A 30 -4.75 1.04 12.19
N VAL A 31 -4.56 0.72 13.48
CA VAL A 31 -5.62 0.87 14.49
C VAL A 31 -6.12 2.31 14.55
N ALA A 32 -5.23 3.30 14.45
CA ALA A 32 -5.61 4.71 14.45
C ALA A 32 -6.35 5.15 13.17
N ILE A 33 -5.98 4.61 12.00
CA ILE A 33 -6.53 5.03 10.69
C ILE A 33 -7.85 4.32 10.40
N ILE A 34 -7.88 2.98 10.42
CA ILE A 34 -9.04 2.15 10.02
C ILE A 34 -9.81 1.55 11.19
N GLY A 35 -9.28 1.61 12.41
CA GLY A 35 -9.92 1.06 13.61
C GLY A 35 -9.47 -0.35 13.97
N THR A 36 -9.88 -0.80 15.15
CA THR A 36 -9.46 -2.08 15.73
C THR A 36 -10.04 -3.28 14.99
N GLN A 37 -11.35 -3.29 14.71
CA GLN A 37 -12.04 -4.39 14.02
C GLN A 37 -11.50 -4.62 12.60
N ALA A 38 -11.29 -3.54 11.84
CA ALA A 38 -10.66 -3.63 10.52
C ALA A 38 -9.22 -4.17 10.60
N THR A 39 -8.45 -3.73 11.60
CA THR A 39 -7.06 -4.19 11.78
C THR A 39 -6.98 -5.67 12.17
N THR A 40 -7.92 -6.18 12.97
CA THR A 40 -7.94 -7.63 13.30
C THR A 40 -8.19 -8.49 12.08
N VAL A 41 -9.01 -8.03 11.11
CA VAL A 41 -9.19 -8.72 9.83
C VAL A 41 -7.87 -8.79 9.06
N PHE A 42 -7.10 -7.70 8.98
CA PHE A 42 -5.79 -7.70 8.33
C PHE A 42 -4.85 -8.73 8.95
N LEU A 43 -4.73 -8.72 10.29
CA LEU A 43 -3.86 -9.65 11.01
C LEU A 43 -4.33 -11.11 10.86
N SER A 44 -5.65 -11.35 10.87
CA SER A 44 -6.22 -12.68 10.70
C SER A 44 -5.87 -13.26 9.32
N TYR A 45 -5.97 -12.46 8.26
CA TYR A 45 -5.62 -12.92 6.91
C TYR A 45 -4.12 -13.16 6.76
N ILE A 46 -3.27 -12.29 7.32
CA ILE A 46 -1.81 -12.51 7.36
C ILE A 46 -1.51 -13.85 8.06
N ALA A 47 -2.14 -14.12 9.20
CA ALA A 47 -1.97 -15.37 9.94
C ALA A 47 -2.46 -16.59 9.13
N ILE A 48 -3.62 -16.51 8.48
CA ILE A 48 -4.15 -17.58 7.62
C ILE A 48 -3.18 -17.86 6.47
N MET A 49 -2.69 -16.82 5.79
CA MET A 49 -1.71 -16.98 4.71
C MET A 49 -0.36 -17.50 5.23
N PHE A 50 0.04 -17.12 6.44
CA PHE A 50 1.21 -17.66 7.10
C PHE A 50 1.04 -19.15 7.45
N VAL A 51 -0.13 -19.61 7.85
CA VAL A 51 -0.33 -21.06 8.04
C VAL A 51 -0.40 -21.79 6.70
N ALA A 52 -1.05 -21.18 5.71
CA ALA A 52 -1.19 -21.72 4.36
C ALA A 52 0.16 -21.97 3.67
N HIS A 53 1.09 -21.00 3.72
CA HIS A 53 2.38 -21.13 3.04
C HIS A 53 3.21 -22.30 3.57
N MET A 54 3.07 -22.64 4.86
CA MET A 54 3.77 -23.78 5.48
C MET A 54 3.43 -25.13 4.84
N SER A 55 2.29 -25.23 4.15
CA SER A 55 1.92 -26.42 3.40
C SER A 55 2.79 -26.67 2.16
N GLY A 56 3.57 -25.68 1.70
CA GLY A 56 4.40 -25.77 0.50
C GLY A 56 3.62 -25.79 -0.82
N LYS A 57 2.29 -25.65 -0.77
CA LYS A 57 1.39 -25.77 -1.94
C LYS A 57 0.98 -24.39 -2.44
N LYS A 58 1.65 -23.89 -3.49
CA LYS A 58 1.31 -22.58 -4.10
C LYS A 58 -0.16 -22.47 -4.49
N GLY A 59 -0.75 -23.54 -5.03
CA GLY A 59 -2.16 -23.58 -5.42
C GLY A 59 -3.12 -23.27 -4.28
N LEU A 60 -2.80 -23.66 -3.04
CA LEU A 60 -3.60 -23.35 -1.86
C LEU A 60 -3.54 -21.84 -1.53
N CYS A 61 -2.36 -21.23 -1.63
CA CYS A 61 -2.20 -19.78 -1.43
C CYS A 61 -2.94 -18.98 -2.52
N TYR A 62 -2.86 -19.39 -3.79
CA TYR A 62 -3.65 -18.76 -4.86
C TYR A 62 -5.16 -18.90 -4.62
N LEU A 63 -5.62 -20.09 -4.24
CA LEU A 63 -7.04 -20.33 -3.97
C LEU A 63 -7.56 -19.45 -2.82
N LEU A 64 -6.81 -19.36 -1.71
CA LEU A 64 -7.16 -18.50 -0.58
C LEU A 64 -7.25 -17.03 -0.98
N THR A 65 -6.27 -16.52 -1.74
CA THR A 65 -6.30 -15.15 -2.24
C THR A 65 -7.48 -14.90 -3.18
N LEU A 66 -7.78 -15.83 -4.09
CA LEU A 66 -8.93 -15.71 -5.01
C LEU A 66 -10.26 -15.71 -4.24
N LEU A 67 -10.44 -16.61 -3.28
CA LEU A 67 -11.64 -16.66 -2.45
C LEU A 67 -11.80 -15.38 -1.63
N ALA A 68 -10.72 -14.88 -1.04
CA ALA A 68 -10.73 -13.63 -0.28
C ALA A 68 -11.06 -12.42 -1.17
N LEU A 69 -10.55 -12.38 -2.40
CA LEU A 69 -10.85 -11.33 -3.37
C LEU A 69 -12.34 -11.35 -3.79
N VAL A 70 -12.90 -12.54 -4.01
CA VAL A 70 -14.33 -12.72 -4.30
C VAL A 70 -15.17 -12.26 -3.11
N LEU A 71 -14.83 -12.66 -1.88
CA LEU A 71 -15.53 -12.20 -0.68
C LEU A 71 -15.46 -10.68 -0.50
N LEU A 72 -14.30 -10.07 -0.79
CA LEU A 72 -14.10 -8.63 -0.67
C LEU A 72 -14.99 -7.83 -1.63
N HIS A 73 -15.13 -8.28 -2.89
CA HIS A 73 -15.91 -7.56 -3.91
C HIS A 73 -17.39 -7.97 -3.97
N ASN A 74 -17.77 -9.03 -3.25
CA ASN A 74 -19.14 -9.52 -3.29
C ASN A 74 -20.09 -8.55 -2.54
N PRO A 75 -21.17 -8.06 -3.20
CA PRO A 75 -22.10 -7.11 -2.61
C PRO A 75 -22.85 -7.66 -1.38
N TYR A 76 -23.02 -8.97 -1.26
CA TYR A 76 -23.70 -9.58 -0.11
C TYR A 76 -22.99 -9.35 1.23
N PHE A 77 -21.68 -9.08 1.22
CA PHE A 77 -20.90 -8.82 2.43
C PHE A 77 -20.72 -7.33 2.71
N GLN A 78 -21.35 -6.42 1.96
CA GLN A 78 -21.17 -4.97 2.11
C GLN A 78 -21.56 -4.47 3.49
N ASP A 79 -22.72 -4.87 4.01
CA ASP A 79 -23.17 -4.45 5.35
C ASP A 79 -22.21 -4.92 6.44
N ALA A 80 -21.72 -6.16 6.32
CA ALA A 80 -20.73 -6.70 7.24
C ALA A 80 -19.41 -5.90 7.19
N LYS A 81 -18.93 -5.54 5.99
CA LYS A 81 -17.71 -4.71 5.83
C LYS A 81 -17.88 -3.32 6.41
N VAL A 82 -19.00 -2.67 6.14
CA VAL A 82 -19.32 -1.34 6.68
C VAL A 82 -19.44 -1.38 8.20
N SER A 83 -19.90 -2.49 8.79
CA SER A 83 -19.97 -2.64 10.25
C SER A 83 -18.60 -2.72 10.94
N LEU A 84 -17.52 -3.04 10.21
CA LEU A 84 -16.16 -3.14 10.74
C LEU A 84 -15.45 -1.77 10.83
N THR A 85 -16.02 -0.74 10.22
CA THR A 85 -15.46 0.60 10.11
C THR A 85 -16.51 1.62 10.56
N LYS A 86 -16.09 2.83 10.95
CA LYS A 86 -17.03 3.84 11.51
C LYS A 86 -17.43 4.93 10.52
N GLY A 87 -16.79 5.00 9.35
CA GLY A 87 -17.08 6.03 8.36
C GLY A 87 -16.57 5.67 6.97
N GLU A 88 -17.06 6.39 5.96
CA GLU A 88 -16.83 6.10 4.54
C GLU A 88 -15.34 6.06 4.17
N THR A 89 -14.55 7.03 4.65
CA THR A 89 -13.10 7.04 4.41
C THR A 89 -12.40 5.81 4.98
N GLN A 90 -12.83 5.35 6.17
CA GLN A 90 -12.27 4.14 6.78
C GLN A 90 -12.67 2.89 6.01
N SER A 91 -13.93 2.80 5.57
CA SER A 91 -14.42 1.70 4.73
C SER A 91 -13.65 1.62 3.41
N PHE A 92 -13.43 2.76 2.75
CA PHE A 92 -12.64 2.83 1.52
C PHE A 92 -11.18 2.37 1.75
N LEU A 93 -10.53 2.89 2.78
CA LEU A 93 -9.15 2.50 3.12
C LEU A 93 -9.06 1.02 3.53
N PHE A 94 -10.07 0.50 4.22
CA PHE A 94 -10.16 -0.91 4.59
C PHE A 94 -10.19 -1.79 3.34
N GLU A 95 -11.07 -1.52 2.38
CA GLU A 95 -11.19 -2.34 1.16
C GLU A 95 -9.93 -2.30 0.31
N VAL A 96 -9.43 -1.10 0.02
CA VAL A 96 -8.22 -0.91 -0.79
C VAL A 96 -7.00 -1.51 -0.11
N GLY A 97 -6.83 -1.25 1.19
CA GLY A 97 -5.72 -1.79 1.98
C GLY A 97 -5.78 -3.31 2.08
N LEU A 98 -6.96 -3.90 2.21
CA LEU A 98 -7.12 -5.34 2.30
C LEU A 98 -6.72 -6.00 0.98
N ALA A 99 -7.13 -5.44 -0.17
CA ALA A 99 -6.70 -5.92 -1.49
C ALA A 99 -5.17 -5.84 -1.66
N TRP A 100 -4.54 -4.74 -1.23
CA TRP A 100 -3.08 -4.58 -1.29
C TRP A 100 -2.36 -5.59 -0.40
N MET A 101 -2.89 -5.80 0.81
CA MET A 101 -2.36 -6.74 1.77
C MET A 101 -2.50 -8.19 1.27
N MET A 102 -3.62 -8.54 0.60
CA MET A 102 -3.78 -9.84 -0.05
C MET A 102 -2.69 -10.10 -1.10
N ALA A 103 -2.38 -9.11 -1.94
CA ALA A 103 -1.33 -9.22 -2.94
C ALA A 103 0.06 -9.42 -2.31
N LYS A 104 0.38 -8.68 -1.24
CA LYS A 104 1.63 -8.86 -0.49
C LYS A 104 1.71 -10.24 0.16
N CYS A 105 0.67 -10.70 0.84
CA CYS A 105 0.66 -12.03 1.44
C CYS A 105 0.87 -13.14 0.41
N LEU A 106 0.28 -13.00 -0.78
CA LEU A 106 0.51 -13.94 -1.88
C LEU A 106 1.97 -13.92 -2.34
N SER A 107 2.55 -12.73 -2.53
CA SER A 107 3.96 -12.55 -2.89
C SER A 107 4.91 -13.22 -1.89
N PHE A 108 4.71 -12.94 -0.59
CA PHE A 108 5.43 -13.59 0.50
C PHE A 108 5.32 -15.13 0.45
N ALA A 109 4.10 -15.64 0.31
CA ALA A 109 3.86 -17.07 0.36
C ALA A 109 4.50 -17.79 -0.82
N VAL A 110 4.41 -17.22 -2.03
CA VAL A 110 5.01 -17.79 -3.24
C VAL A 110 6.54 -17.76 -3.17
N ASP A 111 7.13 -16.61 -2.83
CA ASP A 111 8.60 -16.45 -2.73
C ASP A 111 9.18 -17.47 -1.74
N ARG A 112 8.63 -17.60 -0.52
CA ARG A 112 9.14 -18.57 0.46
C ARG A 112 8.96 -20.04 0.09
N ILE A 113 7.90 -20.36 -0.67
CA ILE A 113 7.69 -21.72 -1.17
C ILE A 113 8.73 -22.02 -2.26
N GLU A 114 9.01 -21.07 -3.15
CA GLU A 114 10.02 -21.19 -4.20
C GLU A 114 11.43 -21.34 -3.65
N ASP A 115 11.77 -20.57 -2.62
CA ASP A 115 13.07 -20.66 -1.94
C ASP A 115 13.22 -21.92 -1.08
N GLY A 116 12.16 -22.73 -0.93
CA GLY A 116 12.19 -23.95 -0.12
C GLY A 116 12.16 -23.72 1.40
N ILE A 117 11.96 -22.48 1.85
CA ILE A 117 12.04 -22.05 3.27
C ILE A 117 10.65 -22.11 3.95
N HIS A 118 9.64 -22.65 3.29
CA HIS A 118 8.25 -22.71 3.77
C HIS A 118 8.03 -23.44 5.11
N LYS A 119 8.93 -24.37 5.51
CA LYS A 119 8.82 -25.07 6.81
C LYS A 119 9.58 -24.38 7.94
N HIS A 120 10.47 -23.46 7.63
CA HIS A 120 11.25 -22.76 8.64
C HIS A 120 10.42 -21.63 9.23
N VAL A 121 10.24 -21.66 10.55
CA VAL A 121 9.51 -20.64 11.30
C VAL A 121 10.39 -20.14 12.43
N ALA A 122 10.98 -18.96 12.22
CA ALA A 122 11.61 -18.19 13.29
C ALA A 122 10.77 -16.96 13.65
N VAL A 123 10.95 -16.46 14.88
CA VAL A 123 10.32 -15.19 15.32
C VAL A 123 10.65 -14.05 14.36
N MET A 124 11.89 -14.03 13.85
CA MET A 124 12.34 -13.04 12.88
C MET A 124 11.61 -13.14 11.54
N ASP A 125 11.26 -14.37 11.09
CA ASP A 125 10.48 -14.56 9.86
C ASP A 125 9.07 -13.97 10.01
N VAL A 126 8.44 -14.20 11.16
CA VAL A 126 7.10 -13.67 11.47
C VAL A 126 7.15 -12.14 11.52
N ALA A 127 8.14 -11.57 12.23
CA ALA A 127 8.31 -10.12 12.31
C ALA A 127 8.58 -9.47 10.95
N THR A 128 9.39 -10.13 10.11
CA THR A 128 9.71 -9.63 8.76
C THR A 128 8.54 -9.77 7.80
N THR A 129 7.73 -10.81 7.94
CA THR A 129 6.49 -10.97 7.17
C THR A 129 5.46 -9.90 7.56
N LEU A 130 5.29 -9.67 8.86
CA LEU A 130 4.41 -8.61 9.36
C LEU A 130 4.88 -7.22 8.91
N SER A 131 6.18 -6.94 8.99
CA SER A 131 6.72 -5.65 8.55
C SER A 131 6.53 -5.43 7.06
N TYR A 132 6.70 -6.47 6.23
CA TYR A 132 6.45 -6.41 4.79
C TYR A 132 4.97 -6.12 4.48
N CYS A 133 4.06 -6.95 5.01
CA CYS A 133 2.63 -6.85 4.75
C CYS A 133 2.07 -5.50 5.20
N LEU A 134 2.47 -5.05 6.40
CA LEU A 134 1.96 -3.84 7.03
C LEU A 134 2.79 -2.58 6.74
N TYR A 135 3.85 -2.66 5.93
CA TYR A 135 4.77 -1.53 5.70
C TYR A 135 4.01 -0.24 5.35
N LEU A 136 3.97 0.70 6.31
CA LEU A 136 3.05 1.83 6.31
C LEU A 136 3.07 2.67 5.03
N PRO A 137 4.24 3.05 4.46
CA PRO A 137 4.27 3.85 3.23
C PRO A 137 3.57 3.19 2.04
N ALA A 138 3.41 1.87 2.04
CA ALA A 138 2.79 1.12 0.95
C ALA A 138 1.66 0.19 1.43
N VAL A 139 1.02 0.48 2.55
CA VAL A 139 -0.04 -0.39 3.11
C VAL A 139 -1.37 -0.21 2.38
N PHE A 140 -1.77 1.03 2.12
CA PHE A 140 -3.01 1.35 1.42
C PHE A 140 -2.75 1.59 -0.06
N THR A 141 -1.79 2.47 -0.36
CA THR A 141 -1.58 2.96 -1.71
C THR A 141 -0.09 3.26 -1.94
N GLY A 142 0.67 2.22 -2.30
CA GLY A 142 2.07 2.30 -2.68
C GLY A 142 2.38 1.28 -3.78
N PRO A 143 3.50 1.35 -4.50
CA PRO A 143 3.83 0.32 -5.47
C PRO A 143 3.93 -1.04 -4.75
N ILE A 144 3.40 -2.09 -5.36
CA ILE A 144 3.59 -3.46 -4.87
C ILE A 144 5.00 -3.88 -5.27
N PHE A 145 5.80 -4.29 -4.30
CA PHE A 145 7.15 -4.84 -4.50
C PHE A 145 7.19 -6.26 -3.95
N HIS A 146 8.09 -7.08 -4.49
CA HIS A 146 8.22 -8.48 -4.11
C HIS A 146 8.75 -8.65 -2.68
N TYR A 147 8.43 -9.78 -2.05
CA TYR A 147 8.89 -10.08 -0.70
C TYR A 147 10.42 -10.25 -0.64
N SER A 148 10.98 -10.97 -1.60
CA SER A 148 12.44 -11.09 -1.81
C SER A 148 13.15 -9.74 -1.92
N GLN A 149 12.58 -8.79 -2.68
CA GLN A 149 13.12 -7.43 -2.78
C GLN A 149 13.06 -6.72 -1.41
N PHE A 150 11.95 -6.83 -0.68
CA PHE A 150 11.85 -6.24 0.66
C PHE A 150 12.88 -6.79 1.63
N LEU A 151 13.11 -8.11 1.63
CA LEU A 151 14.11 -8.75 2.48
C LEU A 151 15.49 -8.17 2.21
N LYS A 152 15.84 -8.04 0.92
CA LYS A 152 17.09 -7.43 0.49
C LYS A 152 17.21 -5.99 1.01
N GLU A 153 16.21 -5.16 0.77
CA GLU A 153 16.18 -3.77 1.23
C GLU A 153 16.27 -3.66 2.76
N VAL A 154 15.58 -4.50 3.54
CA VAL A 154 15.71 -4.52 5.00
C VAL A 154 17.11 -4.94 5.44
N SER A 155 17.72 -5.90 4.75
CA SER A 155 19.06 -6.44 5.05
C SER A 155 20.22 -5.60 4.53
N GLU A 156 19.98 -4.70 3.57
CA GLU A 156 20.99 -3.83 2.96
C GLU A 156 20.77 -2.32 3.22
N SER A 157 19.55 -1.85 3.54
CA SER A 157 19.22 -0.48 3.99
C SER A 157 20.32 0.19 4.81
N GLU A 158 20.86 1.26 4.25
CA GLU A 158 21.84 2.08 4.92
C GLU A 158 21.21 3.38 5.43
N ARG A 159 21.98 4.09 6.24
CA ARG A 159 21.59 5.42 6.69
C ARG A 159 21.53 6.37 5.49
N SER A 160 20.45 7.12 5.38
CA SER A 160 20.30 8.14 4.34
C SER A 160 21.37 9.22 4.51
N TRP A 161 22.11 9.52 3.45
CA TRP A 161 23.13 10.57 3.48
C TRP A 161 22.46 11.96 3.54
N PRO A 162 23.09 12.99 4.13
CA PRO A 162 22.48 14.32 4.24
C PRO A 162 22.01 14.90 2.89
N GLY A 163 22.78 14.65 1.81
CA GLY A 163 22.40 15.05 0.46
C GLY A 163 21.18 14.30 -0.10
N GLU A 164 20.99 13.03 0.28
CA GLU A 164 19.80 12.25 -0.08
C GLU A 164 18.57 12.71 0.69
N ILE A 165 18.73 13.07 1.97
CA ILE A 165 17.65 13.66 2.76
C ILE A 165 17.19 14.96 2.11
N LEU A 166 18.10 15.86 1.75
CA LEU A 166 17.77 17.11 1.07
C LEU A 166 17.04 16.86 -0.26
N ARG A 167 17.55 15.93 -1.08
CA ARG A 167 16.93 15.55 -2.36
C ARG A 167 15.51 15.03 -2.17
N ASN A 168 15.29 14.17 -1.16
CA ASN A 168 13.97 13.62 -0.86
C ASN A 168 13.02 14.70 -0.29
N VAL A 169 13.51 15.63 0.54
CA VAL A 169 12.71 16.76 1.02
C VAL A 169 12.25 17.66 -0.12
N LEU A 170 13.16 18.00 -1.04
CA LEU A 170 12.81 18.77 -2.26
C LEU A 170 11.80 18.00 -3.13
N ARG A 171 11.94 16.68 -3.23
CA ARG A 171 10.99 15.84 -3.95
C ARG A 171 9.61 15.83 -3.27
N VAL A 172 9.54 15.74 -1.95
CA VAL A 172 8.27 15.82 -1.20
C VAL A 172 7.63 17.19 -1.42
N PHE A 173 8.40 18.28 -1.37
CA PHE A 173 7.89 19.61 -1.67
C PHE A 173 7.32 19.71 -3.10
N TYR A 174 8.04 19.17 -4.08
CA TYR A 174 7.56 19.11 -5.47
C TYR A 174 6.27 18.29 -5.61
N LEU A 175 6.15 17.16 -4.91
CA LEU A 175 4.92 16.36 -4.89
C LEU A 175 3.76 17.10 -4.19
N LEU A 176 4.04 17.87 -3.14
CA LEU A 176 3.03 18.71 -2.49
C LEU A 176 2.52 19.82 -3.41
N LEU A 177 3.40 20.43 -4.21
CA LEU A 177 2.97 21.40 -5.23
C LEU A 177 2.01 20.75 -6.23
N TRP A 178 2.34 19.56 -6.74
CA TRP A 178 1.46 18.80 -7.62
C TRP A 178 0.15 18.38 -6.96
N TYR A 179 0.18 18.08 -5.66
CA TYR A 179 -1.02 17.83 -4.88
C TYR A 179 -1.96 19.04 -4.85
N PHE A 180 -1.43 20.25 -4.63
CA PHE A 180 -2.28 21.45 -4.70
C PHE A 180 -2.84 21.69 -6.10
N ILE A 181 -2.07 21.45 -7.15
CA ILE A 181 -2.58 21.52 -8.53
C ILE A 181 -3.70 20.50 -8.74
N TYR A 182 -3.53 19.27 -8.24
CA TYR A 182 -4.53 18.22 -8.33
C TYR A 182 -5.83 18.59 -7.60
N GLU A 183 -5.74 19.16 -6.40
CA GLU A 183 -6.90 19.66 -5.65
C GLU A 183 -7.63 20.78 -6.40
N ILE A 184 -6.89 21.71 -7.02
CA ILE A 184 -7.48 22.75 -7.86
C ILE A 184 -8.20 22.11 -9.05
N LEU A 185 -7.60 21.12 -9.71
CA LEU A 185 -8.25 20.41 -10.82
C LEU A 185 -9.52 19.68 -10.37
N LEU A 186 -9.52 19.04 -9.20
CA LEU A 186 -10.70 18.37 -8.64
C LEU A 186 -11.83 19.35 -8.28
N HIS A 187 -11.49 20.60 -7.95
CA HIS A 187 -12.49 21.64 -7.74
C HIS A 187 -13.29 21.96 -9.02
N PHE A 188 -12.65 21.89 -10.19
CA PHE A 188 -13.29 22.15 -11.47
C PHE A 188 -13.83 20.91 -12.16
N VAL A 189 -13.16 19.76 -12.00
CA VAL A 189 -13.49 18.51 -12.68
C VAL A 189 -13.75 17.42 -11.65
N TYR A 190 -15.03 17.19 -11.39
CA TYR A 190 -15.51 16.16 -10.45
C TYR A 190 -15.44 14.75 -11.05
N SER A 191 -14.22 14.28 -11.35
CA SER A 191 -13.95 12.98 -11.98
C SER A 191 -14.70 11.82 -11.32
N SER A 192 -14.72 11.76 -9.99
CA SER A 192 -15.41 10.71 -9.23
C SER A 192 -16.93 10.85 -9.19
N ALA A 193 -17.48 12.01 -9.51
CA ALA A 193 -18.93 12.25 -9.49
C ALA A 193 -19.59 11.91 -10.82
N VAL A 194 -18.87 12.08 -11.94
CA VAL A 194 -19.39 11.84 -13.30
C VAL A 194 -19.97 10.44 -13.46
N GLN A 195 -19.40 9.43 -12.80
CA GLN A 195 -19.92 8.05 -12.84
C GLN A 195 -21.33 7.89 -12.27
N TYR A 196 -21.76 8.77 -11.36
CA TYR A 196 -23.09 8.72 -10.75
C TYR A 196 -24.16 9.49 -11.55
N PHE A 197 -23.73 10.31 -12.54
CA PHE A 197 -24.62 11.14 -13.35
C PHE A 197 -24.34 10.95 -14.85
N PRO A 198 -24.56 9.73 -15.40
CA PRO A 198 -24.30 9.44 -16.81
C PRO A 198 -25.15 10.31 -17.76
N GLU A 199 -26.35 10.71 -17.34
CA GLU A 199 -27.23 11.60 -18.10
C GLU A 199 -26.62 13.00 -18.32
N THR A 200 -25.87 13.51 -17.35
CA THR A 200 -25.16 14.79 -17.50
C THR A 200 -24.04 14.67 -18.52
N ALA A 201 -23.29 13.55 -18.50
CA ALA A 201 -22.24 13.28 -19.48
C ALA A 201 -22.82 13.08 -20.89
N SER A 202 -24.00 12.48 -21.04
CA SER A 202 -24.63 12.32 -22.36
C SER A 202 -25.09 13.62 -23.00
N ASN A 203 -25.27 14.69 -22.22
CA ASN A 203 -25.67 16.01 -22.72
C ASN A 203 -24.48 16.87 -23.17
N PHE A 204 -23.24 16.38 -23.00
CA PHE A 204 -22.05 17.11 -23.43
C PHE A 204 -21.89 17.08 -24.95
N ASP A 205 -21.47 18.21 -25.53
CA ASP A 205 -21.08 18.24 -26.93
C ASP A 205 -19.78 17.45 -27.15
N SER A 206 -19.46 17.18 -28.42
CA SER A 206 -18.30 16.37 -28.79
C SER A 206 -16.97 16.93 -28.27
N TRP A 207 -16.81 18.26 -28.17
CA TRP A 207 -15.58 18.85 -27.63
C TRP A 207 -15.48 18.66 -26.12
N SER A 208 -16.58 18.84 -25.39
CA SER A 208 -16.62 18.58 -23.95
C SER A 208 -16.38 17.11 -23.62
N LEU A 209 -16.91 16.18 -24.41
CA LEU A 209 -16.63 14.75 -24.26
C LEU A 209 -15.15 14.42 -24.50
N CYS A 210 -14.54 14.99 -25.54
CA CYS A 210 -13.10 14.85 -25.80
C CYS A 210 -12.26 15.43 -24.64
N GLY A 211 -12.63 16.62 -24.14
CA GLY A 211 -11.97 17.26 -23.00
C GLY A 211 -12.07 16.41 -21.73
N LEU A 212 -13.26 15.87 -21.42
CA LEU A 212 -13.48 14.95 -20.30
C LEU A 212 -12.65 13.67 -20.46
N GLY A 213 -12.66 13.08 -21.66
CA GLY A 213 -11.89 11.90 -22.01
C GLY A 213 -10.38 12.09 -21.86
N TYR A 214 -9.87 13.30 -22.07
CA TYR A 214 -8.47 13.66 -21.82
C TYR A 214 -8.18 13.96 -20.34
N ALA A 215 -9.09 14.65 -19.66
CA ALA A 215 -8.92 15.05 -18.27
C ALA A 215 -8.91 13.85 -17.31
N LEU A 216 -9.76 12.84 -17.53
CA LEU A 216 -9.87 11.66 -16.67
C LEU A 216 -8.54 10.88 -16.53
N PRO A 217 -7.87 10.47 -17.63
CA PRO A 217 -6.55 9.86 -17.56
C PRO A 217 -5.50 10.78 -16.92
N MET A 218 -5.49 12.08 -17.26
CA MET A 218 -4.50 13.00 -16.70
C MET A 218 -4.63 13.14 -15.17
N MET A 219 -5.86 13.23 -14.66
CA MET A 219 -6.14 13.24 -13.21
C MET A 219 -5.77 11.91 -12.56
N PHE A 220 -6.06 10.79 -13.22
CA PHE A 220 -5.63 9.47 -12.77
C PHE A 220 -4.11 9.42 -12.63
N TYR A 221 -3.36 9.82 -13.66
CA TYR A 221 -1.91 9.89 -13.61
C TYR A 221 -1.42 10.77 -12.46
N LEU A 222 -1.95 11.99 -12.33
CA LEU A 222 -1.51 12.93 -11.31
C LEU A 222 -1.76 12.39 -9.89
N LYS A 223 -2.92 11.77 -9.65
CA LYS A 223 -3.25 11.09 -8.40
C LYS A 223 -2.20 10.04 -8.02
N TYR A 224 -1.88 9.12 -8.94
CA TYR A 224 -0.91 8.05 -8.67
C TYR A 224 0.53 8.56 -8.62
N PHE A 225 0.86 9.60 -9.38
CA PHE A 225 2.14 10.28 -9.31
C PHE A 225 2.40 10.82 -7.90
N ILE A 226 1.41 11.49 -7.30
CA ILE A 226 1.50 12.00 -5.93
C ILE A 226 1.59 10.84 -4.93
N ILE A 227 0.64 9.90 -4.98
CA ILE A 227 0.52 8.84 -3.98
C ILE A 227 1.77 7.94 -3.96
N TYR A 228 2.19 7.43 -5.12
CA TYR A 228 3.39 6.59 -5.20
C TYR A 228 4.67 7.38 -5.03
N GLY A 229 4.70 8.65 -5.46
CA GLY A 229 5.81 9.55 -5.22
C GLY A 229 6.06 9.78 -3.73
N MET A 230 4.99 9.97 -2.94
CA MET A 230 5.07 10.19 -1.50
C MET A 230 5.53 8.92 -0.78
N ALA A 231 4.90 7.77 -1.07
CA ALA A 231 5.30 6.47 -0.56
C ALA A 231 6.79 6.18 -0.82
N GLY A 232 7.23 6.34 -2.07
CA GLY A 232 8.61 6.11 -2.48
C GLY A 232 9.61 7.10 -1.86
N SER A 233 9.23 8.36 -1.65
CA SER A 233 10.10 9.35 -1.00
C SER A 233 10.29 9.04 0.49
N ILE A 234 9.23 8.60 1.18
CA ILE A 234 9.31 8.14 2.58
C ILE A 234 10.19 6.90 2.68
N ALA A 235 9.99 5.91 1.80
CA ALA A 235 10.79 4.70 1.80
C ALA A 235 12.29 4.97 1.55
N ARG A 236 12.62 5.89 0.63
CA ARG A 236 14.02 6.31 0.40
C ARG A 236 14.65 6.97 1.61
N LEU A 237 13.88 7.75 2.38
CA LEU A 237 14.37 8.32 3.63
C LEU A 237 14.66 7.25 4.69
N GLU A 238 14.07 6.06 4.57
CA GLU A 238 14.35 4.88 5.39
C GLU A 238 15.47 3.99 4.80
N GLY A 239 16.09 4.40 3.69
CA GLY A 239 17.16 3.67 3.02
C GLY A 239 16.68 2.60 2.03
N PHE A 240 15.38 2.60 1.67
CA PHE A 240 14.79 1.59 0.78
C PHE A 240 14.69 2.12 -0.65
N ASN A 241 15.13 1.32 -1.61
CA ASN A 241 15.02 1.61 -3.04
C ASN A 241 13.75 0.99 -3.63
N PHE A 242 12.67 1.76 -3.54
CA PHE A 242 11.38 1.36 -4.12
C PHE A 242 11.41 1.40 -5.65
N PRO A 243 10.71 0.47 -6.32
CA PRO A 243 10.55 0.53 -7.78
C PRO A 243 9.87 1.84 -8.19
N PRO A 244 10.14 2.34 -9.41
CA PRO A 244 9.46 3.52 -9.91
C PRO A 244 7.95 3.28 -10.00
N ALA A 245 7.17 4.36 -9.90
CA ALA A 245 5.74 4.30 -10.13
C ALA A 245 5.44 3.72 -11.53
N PRO A 246 4.35 2.95 -11.69
CA PRO A 246 3.92 2.45 -13.00
C PRO A 246 3.73 3.61 -13.98
N LYS A 247 4.22 3.41 -15.20
CA LYS A 247 4.06 4.33 -16.31
C LYS A 247 2.65 4.16 -16.89
N CYS A 248 1.67 4.82 -16.30
CA CYS A 248 0.28 4.70 -16.76
C CYS A 248 0.02 5.49 -18.06
N ILE A 249 0.65 6.66 -18.25
CA ILE A 249 0.41 7.58 -19.37
C ILE A 249 1.67 8.41 -19.70
N SER A 250 2.81 7.74 -19.95
CA SER A 250 4.09 8.39 -20.31
C SER A 250 4.75 7.72 -21.50
#